data_AF-A0A959WL08-F1
#
_entry.id   AF-A0A959WL08-F1
#
_cell.length_a   1.000
_cell.length_b   1.000
_cell.length_c   1.000
_cell.angle_alpha   90.00
_cell.angle_beta   90.00
_cell.angle_gamma   90.00
#
_symmetry.space_group_name_H-M   'P 1'
#
loop_
_entity.id
_entity.type
_entity.pdbx_description
1 polymer ?
#
loop_
_entity_poly.entity_id
_entity_poly.type
_entity_poly.pdbx_seq_one_letter_code
_entity_poly.pdbx_strand_id
1 'polypeptide(L)'
;MDDIWTLVRWLHLLGVATWLGGMIFLGAVVVPVVRASGGVQASRDLITRVARRFGVIGGAAWFLILITGFGLLDHRGIKFSELTETDYGRRVLEKFVLLILLGVAVVAHSVIQGPRVRRAEEAGNEAEARRWKMIGGILDGLMLLMTLAALWLAASLVP
;
A
#
# COMPACT_ATOMS: atom_id res chain seq x y z
N MET A 1 -5.22 18.09 -26.60
CA MET A 1 -5.90 17.88 -25.29
C MET A 1 -5.61 16.50 -24.70
N ASP A 2 -5.03 15.57 -25.45
CA ASP A 2 -4.69 14.22 -25.00
C ASP A 2 -3.42 14.15 -24.13
N ASP A 3 -2.55 15.16 -24.21
CA ASP A 3 -1.29 15.20 -23.46
C ASP A 3 -1.49 15.27 -21.94
N ILE A 4 -2.52 15.98 -21.48
CA ILE A 4 -2.84 16.11 -20.05
C ILE A 4 -3.27 14.74 -19.48
N TRP A 5 -4.11 14.00 -20.20
CA TRP A 5 -4.59 12.69 -19.75
C TRP A 5 -3.53 11.60 -19.85
N THR A 6 -2.61 11.76 -20.81
CA THR A 6 -1.40 10.94 -20.88
C THR A 6 -0.52 11.19 -19.66
N LEU A 7 -0.32 12.45 -19.26
CA LEU A 7 0.43 12.82 -18.06
C LEU A 7 -0.23 12.28 -16.77
N VAL A 8 -1.56 12.42 -16.64
CA VAL A 8 -2.29 11.87 -15.48
C VAL A 8 -2.12 10.35 -15.38
N ARG A 9 -2.19 9.64 -16.51
CA ARG A 9 -1.96 8.19 -16.56
C ARG A 9 -0.52 7.82 -16.22
N TRP A 10 0.44 8.57 -16.73
CA TRP A 10 1.85 8.39 -16.40
C TRP A 10 2.11 8.60 -14.90
N LEU A 11 1.54 9.65 -14.30
CA LEU A 11 1.61 9.89 -12.85
C LEU A 11 0.94 8.79 -12.03
N HIS A 12 -0.21 8.29 -12.48
CA HIS A 12 -0.89 7.16 -11.84
C HIS A 12 0.03 5.92 -11.79
N LEU A 13 0.62 5.56 -12.94
CA LEU A 13 1.52 4.42 -13.06
C LEU A 13 2.80 4.61 -12.22
N LEU A 14 3.35 5.84 -12.19
CA LEU A 14 4.49 6.17 -11.36
C LEU A 14 4.18 5.99 -9.87
N GLY A 15 2.98 6.42 -9.44
CA GLY A 15 2.48 6.19 -8.09
C GLY A 15 2.38 4.70 -7.76
N VAL A 16 1.73 3.92 -8.63
CA VAL A 16 1.58 2.46 -8.46
C VAL A 16 2.96 1.78 -8.38
N ALA A 17 3.87 2.10 -9.30
CA ALA A 17 5.21 1.51 -9.33
C ALA A 17 6.02 1.85 -8.07
N THR A 18 5.95 3.10 -7.61
CA THR A 18 6.65 3.56 -6.40
C THR A 18 6.11 2.85 -5.16
N TRP A 19 4.79 2.74 -5.04
CA TRP A 19 4.14 2.16 -3.88
C TRP A 19 4.30 0.64 -3.81
N LEU A 20 3.89 -0.07 -4.87
CA LEU A 20 3.99 -1.53 -4.93
C LEU A 20 5.45 -1.99 -4.97
N GLY A 21 6.27 -1.35 -5.80
CA GLY A 21 7.69 -1.68 -5.92
C GLY A 21 8.43 -1.45 -4.60
N GLY A 22 8.12 -0.37 -3.88
CA GLY A 22 8.72 -0.10 -2.58
C GLY A 22 8.31 -1.09 -1.50
N MET A 23 7.03 -1.53 -1.46
CA MET A 23 6.58 -2.59 -0.53
C MET A 23 7.34 -3.89 -0.77
N ILE A 24 7.45 -4.31 -2.03
CA ILE A 24 8.18 -5.53 -2.42
C ILE A 24 9.65 -5.39 -2.05
N PHE A 25 10.29 -4.26 -2.41
CA PHE A 25 11.70 -4.03 -2.13
C PHE A 25 12.01 -4.03 -0.63
N LEU A 26 11.16 -3.39 0.18
CA LEU A 26 11.34 -3.40 1.63
C LEU A 26 11.22 -4.80 2.22
N GLY A 27 10.15 -5.53 1.86
CA GLY A 27 9.86 -6.84 2.43
C GLY A 27 10.83 -7.93 1.96
N ALA A 28 11.17 -7.93 0.67
CA ALA A 28 11.96 -8.99 0.04
C ALA A 28 13.48 -8.73 0.04
N VAL A 29 13.91 -7.46 0.12
CA VAL A 29 15.34 -7.11 0.02
C VAL A 29 15.84 -6.44 1.30
N VAL A 30 15.26 -5.30 1.70
CA VAL A 30 15.80 -4.52 2.82
C VAL A 30 15.71 -5.29 4.14
N VAL A 31 14.53 -5.82 4.47
CA VAL A 31 14.34 -6.51 5.76
C VAL A 31 15.24 -7.75 5.89
N PRO A 32 15.36 -8.65 4.88
CA PRO A 32 16.27 -9.79 4.96
C PRO A 32 17.74 -9.39 5.06
N VAL A 33 18.19 -8.44 4.23
CA VAL A 33 19.60 -8.00 4.21
C VAL A 33 19.97 -7.35 5.55
N VAL A 34 19.14 -6.45 6.07
CA VAL A 34 19.44 -5.77 7.33
C VAL A 34 19.47 -6.77 8.49
N ARG A 35 18.52 -7.71 8.55
CA ARG A 35 18.50 -8.77 9.57
C ARG A 35 19.73 -9.68 9.53
N ALA A 36 20.30 -9.93 8.34
CA ALA A 36 21.51 -10.74 8.19
C ALA A 36 22.80 -9.99 8.55
N SER A 37 22.81 -8.65 8.45
CA SER A 37 24.03 -7.83 8.52
C SER A 37 24.44 -7.30 9.90
N GLY A 38 23.62 -7.45 10.95
CA GLY A 38 23.92 -6.87 12.26
C GLY A 38 23.20 -7.49 13.45
N GLY A 39 23.58 -7.08 14.66
CA GLY A 39 22.92 -7.48 15.91
C GLY A 39 21.47 -6.99 15.98
N VAL A 40 20.62 -7.71 16.74
CA VAL A 40 19.15 -7.54 16.78
C VAL A 40 18.72 -6.08 16.93
N GLN A 41 19.40 -5.30 17.77
CA GLN A 41 19.05 -3.90 18.05
C GLN A 41 19.41 -2.95 16.89
N ALA A 42 20.60 -3.10 16.31
CA ALA A 42 21.06 -2.26 15.19
C ALA A 42 20.25 -2.51 13.92
N SER A 43 19.95 -3.78 13.64
CA SER A 43 19.09 -4.19 12.53
C SER A 43 17.67 -3.60 12.66
N ARG A 44 17.18 -3.46 13.89
CA ARG A 44 15.85 -2.94 14.16
C ARG A 44 15.71 -1.43 14.01
N ASP A 45 16.68 -0.65 14.51
CA ASP A 45 16.65 0.81 14.35
C ASP A 45 16.69 1.19 12.87
N LEU A 46 17.57 0.54 12.10
CA LEU A 46 17.69 0.78 10.67
C LEU A 46 16.41 0.42 9.91
N ILE A 47 15.83 -0.76 10.14
CA ILE A 47 14.53 -1.14 9.54
C ILE A 47 13.45 -0.12 9.87
N THR A 48 13.40 0.36 11.12
CA THR A 48 12.40 1.34 11.55
C THR A 48 12.56 2.68 10.84
N ARG A 49 13.80 3.18 10.70
CA ARG A 49 14.07 4.43 9.99
C ARG A 49 13.71 4.34 8.51
N VAL A 50 14.09 3.24 7.85
CA VAL A 50 13.75 3.00 6.44
C VAL A 50 12.24 2.88 6.27
N ALA A 51 11.56 2.11 7.12
CA ALA A 51 10.11 1.95 7.07
C ALA A 51 9.37 3.29 7.29
N ARG A 52 9.81 4.15 8.22
CA ARG A 52 9.22 5.49 8.40
C ARG A 52 9.42 6.37 7.17
N ARG A 53 10.61 6.36 6.57
CA ARG A 53 10.88 7.14 5.35
C ARG A 53 10.02 6.67 4.19
N PHE A 54 9.91 5.35 4.02
CA PHE A 54 9.01 4.78 3.01
C PHE A 54 7.55 5.07 3.32
N GLY A 55 7.11 5.08 4.58
CA GLY A 55 5.74 5.43 4.93
C GLY A 55 5.32 6.81 4.42
N VAL A 56 6.23 7.80 4.45
CA VAL A 56 5.97 9.14 3.88
C VAL A 56 5.89 9.08 2.35
N ILE A 57 6.87 8.44 1.70
CA ILE A 57 6.93 8.35 0.22
C ILE A 57 5.76 7.53 -0.33
N GLY A 58 5.52 6.36 0.25
CA GLY A 58 4.42 5.46 -0.09
C GLY A 58 3.07 6.09 0.19
N GLY A 59 2.92 6.86 1.27
CA GLY A 59 1.70 7.62 1.53
C GLY A 59 1.43 8.69 0.47
N ALA A 60 2.45 9.44 0.05
CA ALA A 60 2.35 10.40 -1.03
C ALA A 60 2.02 9.73 -2.38
N ALA A 61 2.68 8.60 -2.68
CA ALA A 61 2.39 7.81 -3.88
C ALA A 61 0.95 7.28 -3.87
N TRP A 62 0.47 6.79 -2.74
CA TRP A 62 -0.91 6.30 -2.59
C TRP A 62 -1.95 7.42 -2.80
N PHE A 63 -1.69 8.60 -2.24
CA PHE A 63 -2.54 9.79 -2.47
C PHE A 63 -2.55 10.21 -3.95
N LEU A 64 -1.40 10.16 -4.62
CA LEU A 64 -1.30 10.41 -6.06
C LEU A 64 -2.13 9.40 -6.87
N ILE A 65 -2.06 8.11 -6.54
CA ILE A 65 -2.86 7.04 -7.18
C ILE A 65 -4.35 7.35 -7.04
N LEU A 66 -4.80 7.76 -5.85
CA LEU A 66 -6.21 8.12 -5.61
C LEU A 66 -6.67 9.26 -6.52
N ILE A 67 -5.98 10.41 -6.49
CA ILE A 67 -6.38 11.60 -7.25
C ILE A 67 -6.39 11.29 -8.75
N THR A 68 -5.31 10.70 -9.25
CA THR A 68 -5.19 10.38 -10.67
C THR A 68 -6.18 9.30 -11.10
N GLY A 69 -6.49 8.33 -10.23
CA GLY A 69 -7.51 7.32 -10.48
C GLY A 69 -8.90 7.95 -10.65
N PHE A 70 -9.29 8.85 -9.74
CA PHE A 70 -10.57 9.56 -9.82
C PHE A 70 -10.64 10.43 -11.08
N GLY A 71 -9.57 11.16 -11.41
CA GLY A 71 -9.52 11.96 -12.63
C GLY A 71 -9.66 11.14 -13.91
N LEU A 72 -8.99 9.98 -13.99
CA LEU A 72 -9.10 9.08 -15.15
C LEU A 72 -10.50 8.47 -15.30
N LEU A 73 -11.20 8.27 -14.18
CA LEU A 73 -12.58 7.79 -14.17
C LEU A 73 -13.54 8.85 -14.72
N ASP A 74 -13.43 10.07 -14.20
CA ASP A 74 -14.23 11.22 -14.62
C ASP A 74 -14.01 11.53 -16.12
N HIS A 75 -12.77 11.46 -16.59
CA HIS A 75 -12.44 11.66 -18.00
C HIS A 75 -13.12 10.66 -18.94
N ARG A 76 -13.29 9.41 -18.49
CA ARG A 76 -13.98 8.37 -19.27
C ARG A 76 -15.49 8.59 -19.35
N GLY A 77 -16.02 9.60 -18.66
CA GLY A 77 -17.43 9.98 -18.72
C GLY A 77 -18.38 9.02 -18.01
N ILE A 78 -17.86 8.15 -17.14
CA ILE A 78 -18.69 7.19 -16.40
C ILE A 78 -19.55 7.95 -15.39
N LYS A 79 -20.87 7.90 -15.57
CA LYS A 79 -21.79 8.51 -14.61
C LYS A 79 -21.86 7.67 -13.34
N PHE A 80 -22.13 8.32 -12.20
CA PHE A 80 -22.29 7.62 -10.93
C PHE A 80 -23.36 6.51 -10.96
N SER A 81 -24.41 6.66 -11.77
CA SER A 81 -25.43 5.62 -11.99
C SER A 81 -24.87 4.39 -12.72
N GLU A 82 -23.99 4.60 -13.70
CA GLU A 82 -23.37 3.54 -14.51
C GLU A 82 -22.34 2.73 -13.71
N LEU A 83 -21.81 3.28 -12.62
CA LEU A 83 -20.92 2.57 -11.68
C LEU A 83 -21.60 1.37 -11.02
N THR A 84 -22.91 1.43 -10.79
CA THR A 84 -23.67 0.33 -10.16
C THR A 84 -24.50 -0.49 -11.15
N GLU A 85 -24.77 0.07 -12.33
CA GLU A 85 -25.65 -0.55 -13.33
C GLU A 85 -24.88 -1.38 -14.36
N THR A 86 -23.65 -0.99 -14.72
CA THR A 86 -22.85 -1.69 -15.74
C THR A 86 -21.82 -2.63 -15.11
N ASP A 87 -21.52 -3.76 -15.76
CA ASP A 87 -20.47 -4.69 -15.31
C ASP A 87 -19.08 -4.02 -15.27
N TYR A 88 -18.82 -3.11 -16.21
CA TYR A 88 -17.60 -2.31 -16.23
C TYR A 88 -17.53 -1.36 -15.03
N GLY A 89 -18.61 -0.64 -14.76
CA GLY A 89 -18.73 0.26 -13.61
C GLY A 89 -18.56 -0.47 -12.27
N ARG A 90 -19.16 -1.65 -12.14
CA ARG A 90 -19.09 -2.48 -10.93
C ARG A 90 -17.65 -2.90 -10.62
N ARG A 91 -16.90 -3.34 -11.65
CA ARG A 91 -15.46 -3.69 -11.52
C ARG A 91 -14.58 -2.50 -11.17
N VAL A 92 -14.89 -1.32 -11.71
CA VAL A 92 -14.19 -0.08 -11.33
C VAL A 92 -14.48 0.29 -9.88
N LEU A 93 -15.74 0.18 -9.44
CA LEU A 93 -16.14 0.45 -8.07
C LEU A 93 -15.46 -0.53 -7.08
N GLU A 94 -15.45 -1.83 -7.39
CA GLU A 94 -14.72 -2.85 -6.62
C GLU A 94 -13.25 -2.47 -6.44
N LYS A 95 -12.58 -2.04 -7.54
CA LYS A 95 -11.18 -1.63 -7.50
C LYS A 95 -10.94 -0.41 -6.60
N PHE A 96 -11.85 0.57 -6.62
CA PHE A 96 -11.77 1.75 -5.75
C PHE A 96 -12.03 1.42 -4.28
N VAL A 97 -13.04 0.60 -4.00
CA VAL A 97 -13.33 0.14 -2.63
C VAL A 97 -12.13 -0.61 -2.08
N LEU A 98 -11.53 -1.52 -2.86
CA LEU A 98 -10.30 -2.20 -2.48
C LEU A 98 -9.16 -1.22 -2.21
N LEU A 99 -8.96 -0.22 -3.07
CA LEU A 99 -7.92 0.79 -2.88
C LEU A 99 -8.10 1.57 -1.57
N ILE A 100 -9.32 2.02 -1.27
CA ILE A 100 -9.65 2.74 -0.03
C ILE A 100 -9.46 1.85 1.19
N LEU A 101 -10.00 0.62 1.17
CA LEU A 101 -9.84 -0.35 2.26
C LEU A 101 -8.36 -0.64 2.52
N LEU A 102 -7.57 -0.78 1.46
CA LEU A 102 -6.14 -0.99 1.53
C LEU A 102 -5.44 0.21 2.17
N GLY A 103 -5.79 1.44 1.80
CA GLY A 103 -5.27 2.65 2.43
C GLY A 103 -5.64 2.77 3.91
N VAL A 104 -6.89 2.48 4.27
CA VAL A 104 -7.33 2.44 5.68
C VAL A 104 -6.52 1.40 6.45
N ALA A 105 -6.28 0.22 5.87
CA ALA A 105 -5.45 -0.81 6.47
C ALA A 105 -3.99 -0.36 6.65
N VAL A 106 -3.37 0.30 5.64
CA VAL A 106 -2.02 0.91 5.77
C VAL A 106 -1.98 1.84 6.97
N VAL A 107 -2.92 2.79 7.03
CA VAL A 107 -2.93 3.81 8.08
C VAL A 107 -3.16 3.15 9.43
N ALA A 108 -4.19 2.33 9.57
CA ALA A 108 -4.50 1.61 10.81
C ALA A 108 -3.32 0.78 11.31
N HIS A 109 -2.64 0.05 10.42
CA HIS A 109 -1.41 -0.66 10.74
C HIS A 109 -0.35 0.29 11.28
N SER A 110 -0.08 1.40 10.58
CA SER A 110 0.97 2.35 10.95
C SER A 110 0.74 3.04 12.31
N VAL A 111 -0.51 3.40 12.64
CA VAL A 111 -0.83 4.07 13.92
C VAL A 111 -1.07 3.12 15.08
N ILE A 112 -1.49 1.87 14.84
CA ILE A 112 -1.81 0.93 15.93
C ILE A 112 -0.58 0.09 16.31
N GLN A 113 0.17 -0.44 15.34
CA GLN A 113 1.25 -1.38 15.67
C GLN A 113 2.48 -0.71 16.23
N GLY A 114 2.88 0.45 15.72
CA GLY A 114 4.06 1.17 16.23
C GLY A 114 4.00 1.40 17.74
N PRO A 115 2.91 1.99 18.27
CA PRO A 115 2.73 2.18 19.71
C PRO A 115 2.57 0.87 20.49
N ARG A 116 1.83 -0.12 19.97
CA ARG A 116 1.58 -1.40 20.67
C ARG A 116 2.86 -2.24 20.81
N VAL A 117 3.67 -2.33 19.76
CA VAL A 117 4.97 -3.02 19.81
C VAL A 117 5.91 -2.33 20.78
N ARG A 118 5.99 -1.00 20.74
CA ARG A 118 6.85 -0.23 21.63
C ARG A 118 6.45 -0.39 23.10
N ARG A 119 5.16 -0.29 23.43
CA ARG A 119 4.66 -0.51 24.80
C ARG A 119 4.95 -1.92 25.31
N ALA A 120 4.75 -2.94 24.48
CA ALA A 120 5.02 -4.32 24.87
C ALA A 120 6.49 -4.56 25.19
N GLU A 121 7.41 -3.91 24.47
CA GLU A 121 8.84 -3.99 24.74
C GLU A 121 9.29 -3.16 25.94
N GLU A 122 8.73 -1.95 26.12
CA GLU A 122 8.96 -1.13 27.32
C GLU A 122 8.48 -1.86 28.58
N ALA A 123 7.42 -2.67 28.47
CA ALA A 123 6.90 -3.52 29.54
C ALA A 123 7.68 -4.85 29.72
N GLY A 124 8.70 -5.14 28.90
CA GLY A 124 9.43 -6.40 28.94
C GLY A 124 8.61 -7.63 28.50
N ASN A 125 7.42 -7.43 27.92
CA ASN A 125 6.54 -8.50 27.49
C ASN A 125 6.89 -8.97 26.06
N GLU A 126 7.88 -9.83 25.96
CA GLU A 126 8.37 -10.36 24.67
C GLU A 126 7.28 -11.11 23.88
N ALA A 127 6.36 -11.80 24.56
CA ALA A 127 5.28 -12.55 23.93
C ALA A 127 4.28 -11.61 23.23
N GLU A 128 3.88 -10.52 23.88
CA GLU A 128 3.01 -9.52 23.30
C GLU A 128 3.69 -8.75 22.17
N ALA A 129 4.98 -8.40 22.34
CA ALA A 129 5.76 -7.75 21.30
C ALA A 129 5.88 -8.63 20.04
N ARG A 130 6.14 -9.94 20.21
CA ARG A 130 6.22 -10.90 19.10
C ARG A 130 4.86 -11.06 18.40
N ARG A 131 3.76 -11.10 19.15
CA ARG A 131 2.40 -11.17 18.60
C ARG A 131 2.09 -9.97 17.72
N TRP A 132 2.32 -8.75 18.19
CA TRP A 132 2.07 -7.53 17.41
C TRP A 132 3.00 -7.41 16.19
N LYS A 133 4.24 -7.90 16.26
CA LYS A 133 5.14 -7.99 15.09
C LYS A 133 4.64 -8.99 14.04
N MET A 134 4.15 -10.14 14.48
CA MET A 134 3.62 -11.19 13.59
C MET A 134 2.31 -10.75 12.92
N ILE A 135 1.39 -10.13 13.68
CA ILE A 135 0.17 -9.53 13.14
C ILE A 135 0.51 -8.51 12.04
N GLY A 136 1.58 -7.74 12.25
CA GLY A 136 2.10 -6.84 11.22
C GLY A 136 2.53 -7.53 9.95
N GLY A 137 3.44 -8.48 10.06
CA GLY A 137 3.92 -9.22 8.89
C GLY A 137 2.78 -9.88 8.11
N ILE A 138 1.76 -10.39 8.81
CA ILE A 138 0.57 -10.97 8.19
C ILE A 138 -0.26 -9.89 7.47
N LEU A 139 -0.52 -8.77 8.14
CA LEU A 139 -1.25 -7.64 7.53
C LEU A 139 -0.52 -7.10 6.29
N ASP A 140 0.79 -6.91 6.36
CA ASP A 140 1.62 -6.45 5.24
C ASP A 140 1.57 -7.45 4.08
N GLY A 141 1.64 -8.76 4.38
CA GLY A 141 1.50 -9.82 3.40
C GLY A 141 0.12 -9.85 2.74
N LEU A 142 -0.96 -9.73 3.51
CA LEU A 142 -2.33 -9.64 3.00
C LEU A 142 -2.52 -8.39 2.14
N MET A 143 -1.96 -7.25 2.54
CA MET A 143 -2.00 -6.02 1.77
C MET A 143 -1.26 -6.15 0.44
N LEU A 144 -0.09 -6.80 0.43
CA LEU A 144 0.62 -7.11 -0.80
C LEU A 144 -0.23 -8.00 -1.72
N LEU A 145 -0.81 -9.08 -1.19
CA LEU A 145 -1.70 -9.97 -1.96
C LEU A 145 -2.91 -9.22 -2.54
N MET A 146 -3.56 -8.37 -1.75
CA MET A 146 -4.67 -7.54 -2.23
C MET A 146 -4.22 -6.56 -3.32
N THR A 147 -3.01 -5.99 -3.20
CA THR A 147 -2.45 -5.09 -4.22
C THR A 147 -2.17 -5.83 -5.52
N LEU A 148 -1.62 -7.05 -5.43
CA LEU A 148 -1.39 -7.92 -6.59
C LEU A 148 -2.71 -8.36 -7.25
N ALA A 149 -3.72 -8.68 -6.45
CA ALA A 149 -5.06 -8.99 -6.96
C ALA A 149 -5.69 -7.77 -7.68
N ALA A 150 -5.56 -6.57 -7.11
CA ALA A 150 -6.03 -5.34 -7.74
C ALA A 150 -5.28 -5.04 -9.05
N LEU A 151 -3.97 -5.33 -9.11
CA LEU A 151 -3.17 -5.22 -10.32
C LEU A 151 -3.61 -6.23 -11.38
N TRP A 152 -3.86 -7.48 -10.99
CA TRP A 152 -4.38 -8.53 -11.87
C TRP A 152 -5.74 -8.17 -12.47
N LEU A 153 -6.67 -7.71 -11.64
CA LEU A 153 -7.98 -7.21 -12.08
C LEU A 153 -7.83 -6.02 -13.04
N ALA A 154 -6.90 -5.11 -12.75
CA ALA A 154 -6.62 -3.99 -13.64
C ALA A 154 -6.09 -4.44 -15.00
N ALA A 155 -5.21 -5.44 -15.03
CA ALA A 155 -4.66 -5.99 -16.26
C ALA A 155 -5.73 -6.74 -17.08
N SER A 156 -6.62 -7.50 -16.43
CA SER A 156 -7.71 -8.22 -17.12
C SER A 156 -8.84 -7.30 -17.61
N LEU A 157 -8.84 -6.03 -17.22
CA LEU A 157 -9.76 -4.98 -17.68
C LEU A 157 -9.27 -4.24 -18.94
N VAL A 158 -8.03 -4.45 -19.36
CA VAL A 158 -7.50 -3.90 -20.61
C VAL A 158 -7.76 -4.91 -21.72
N PRO A 159 -8.58 -4.59 -22.75
CA PRO A 159 -8.78 -5.45 -23.91
C PRO A 159 -7.51 -5.61 -24.75
#